data_AF-A0A851MFM8-F1
#
_entry.id   AF-A0A851MFM8-F1
#
_cell.length_a   1.000
_cell.length_b   1.000
_cell.length_c   1.000
_cell.angle_alpha   90.00
_cell.angle_beta   90.00
_cell.angle_gamma   90.00
#
_symmetry.space_group_name_H-M   'P 1'
#
loop_
_entity.id
_entity.type
_entity.pdbx_description
1 polymer ?
#
loop_
_entity_poly.entity_id
_entity_poly.type
_entity_poly.pdbx_seq_one_letter_code
_entity_poly.pdbx_strand_id
1 'polypeptide(L)'
;VVPGETALAFYKAKNPTDKPIIGISTYNVIPFEAGQYFNKIQCFCFEEQRLNPQEEVDMPVFFYIDPDFVEDPKMAKVDLITLSYTFFEAKEGQKLPLPGYQ
;
A
#
# COMPACT_ATOMS: atom_id res chain seq x y z
N VAL A 1 4.49 11.25 11.42
CA VAL A 1 5.26 10.04 11.76
C VAL A 1 6.71 10.46 11.82
N VAL A 2 7.42 10.12 12.89
CA VAL A 2 8.86 10.36 12.98
C VAL A 2 9.60 9.12 12.46
N PRO A 3 10.69 9.24 11.69
CA PRO A 3 11.52 8.09 11.33
C PRO A 3 11.92 7.27 12.58
N GLY A 4 11.83 5.95 12.48
CA GLY A 4 11.98 4.99 13.57
C GLY A 4 10.72 4.69 14.37
N GLU A 5 9.65 5.48 14.21
CA GLU A 5 8.35 5.23 14.87
C GLU A 5 7.44 4.41 13.95
N THR A 6 6.77 3.41 14.54
CA THR A 6 5.75 2.65 13.83
C THR A 6 4.43 3.41 13.76
N ALA A 7 3.77 3.34 12.61
CA ALA A 7 2.52 4.03 12.35
C ALA A 7 1.50 3.08 11.71
N LEU A 8 0.23 3.34 12.02
CA LEU A 8 -0.91 2.62 11.47
C LEU A 8 -1.79 3.60 10.69
N ALA A 9 -2.06 3.29 9.43
CA ALA A 9 -3.00 4.02 8.59
C ALA A 9 -4.15 3.10 8.20
N PHE A 10 -5.36 3.64 8.07
CA PHE A 10 -6.54 2.87 7.68
C PHE A 10 -7.05 3.34 6.33
N TYR A 11 -7.15 2.41 5.38
CA TYR A 11 -7.87 2.61 4.14
C TYR A 11 -9.24 1.94 4.24
N LYS A 12 -10.23 2.48 3.54
CA LYS A 12 -11.58 1.93 3.50
C LYS A 12 -11.90 1.51 2.07
N ALA A 13 -12.27 0.25 1.89
CA ALA A 13 -12.71 -0.27 0.60
C ALA A 13 -14.17 -0.68 0.71
N LYS A 14 -14.97 -0.28 -0.29
CA LYS A 14 -16.37 -0.64 -0.40
C LYS A 14 -16.64 -1.24 -1.76
N ASN A 15 -17.38 -2.34 -1.82
CA ASN A 15 -17.94 -2.87 -3.05
C ASN A 15 -19.34 -2.27 -3.29
N PRO A 16 -19.51 -1.31 -4.21
CA PRO A 16 -20.81 -0.69 -4.45
C PRO A 16 -21.74 -1.54 -5.33
N THR A 17 -21.31 -2.71 -5.78
CA THR A 17 -22.04 -3.55 -6.74
C THR A 17 -22.88 -4.63 -6.05
N ASP A 18 -23.75 -5.26 -6.83
CA ASP A 18 -24.64 -6.35 -6.36
C ASP A 18 -24.03 -7.75 -6.53
N LYS A 19 -22.74 -7.84 -6.90
CA LYS A 19 -22.02 -9.09 -7.08
C LYS A 19 -20.72 -9.11 -6.25
N PRO A 20 -20.23 -10.29 -5.82
CA PRO A 20 -18.92 -10.36 -5.18
C PRO A 20 -17.83 -9.93 -6.15
N ILE A 21 -16.90 -9.11 -5.66
CA ILE A 21 -15.70 -8.68 -6.38
C ILE A 21 -14.50 -9.28 -5.68
N ILE A 22 -13.68 -10.00 -6.41
CA ILE A 22 -12.33 -10.34 -5.97
C ILE A 22 -11.42 -9.26 -6.55
N GLY A 23 -10.60 -8.65 -5.72
CA GLY A 23 -9.65 -7.68 -6.19
C GLY A 23 -8.29 -7.83 -5.55
N ILE A 24 -7.30 -7.32 -6.27
CA ILE A 24 -5.90 -7.31 -5.86
C ILE A 24 -5.44 -5.87 -5.85
N SER A 25 -4.71 -5.50 -4.81
CA SER A 25 -4.13 -4.17 -4.70
C SER A 25 -2.65 -4.19 -5.04
N THR A 26 -2.21 -3.17 -5.77
CA THR A 26 -0.80 -2.82 -5.90
C THR A 26 -0.58 -1.45 -5.27
N TYR A 27 0.68 -1.12 -5.00
CA TYR A 27 1.03 0.13 -4.37
C TYR A 27 2.23 0.80 -5.02
N ASN A 28 2.36 2.10 -4.79
CA ASN A 28 3.56 2.86 -5.08
C ASN A 28 3.85 3.88 -3.96
N VAL A 29 5.12 4.21 -3.78
CA VAL A 29 5.59 5.21 -2.82
C VAL A 29 6.25 6.35 -3.59
N ILE A 30 5.87 7.58 -3.28
CA ILE A 30 6.42 8.80 -3.89
C ILE A 30 6.88 9.75 -2.78
N PRO A 31 8.08 10.35 -2.88
CA PRO A 31 9.07 10.18 -3.93
C PRO A 31 9.71 8.78 -3.91
N PHE A 32 10.12 8.27 -5.07
CA PHE A 32 10.67 6.91 -5.20
C PHE A 32 11.92 6.69 -4.35
N GLU A 33 12.74 7.73 -4.20
CA GLU A 33 13.97 7.72 -3.39
C GLU A 33 13.68 7.47 -1.90
N ALA A 34 12.51 7.89 -1.41
CA ALA A 34 12.05 7.62 -0.04
C ALA A 34 11.51 6.18 0.11
N GLY A 35 11.18 5.52 -1.01
CA GLY A 35 10.63 4.17 -1.02
C GLY A 35 11.54 3.13 -0.38
N GLN A 36 12.87 3.29 -0.47
CA GLN A 36 13.84 2.39 0.16
C GLN A 36 13.81 2.44 1.70
N TYR A 37 13.38 3.57 2.26
CA TYR A 37 13.25 3.77 3.71
C TYR A 37 11.84 3.44 4.21
N PHE A 38 10.87 3.27 3.31
CA PHE A 38 9.49 3.00 3.67
C PHE A 38 9.26 1.50 3.87
N ASN A 39 9.28 1.07 5.12
CA ASN A 39 9.13 -0.34 5.47
C ASN A 39 7.69 -0.67 5.83
N LYS A 40 7.07 -1.56 5.04
CA LYS A 40 5.72 -2.09 5.28
C LYS A 40 5.81 -3.36 6.11
N ILE A 41 5.28 -3.32 7.32
CA ILE A 41 5.28 -4.47 8.24
C ILE A 41 4.10 -5.39 7.92
N GLN A 42 2.90 -4.84 7.68
CA GLN A 42 1.72 -5.60 7.25
C GLN A 42 1.05 -4.90 6.07
N CYS A 43 0.88 -5.65 4.98
CA CYS A 43 0.31 -5.21 3.72
C CYS A 43 -0.87 -6.13 3.39
N PHE A 44 -2.05 -5.57 3.14
CA PHE A 44 -3.16 -6.29 2.47
C PHE A 44 -2.87 -6.56 0.97
N CYS A 45 -1.66 -6.26 0.55
CA CYS A 45 -1.23 -6.16 -0.83
C CYS A 45 -0.84 -7.55 -1.31
N PHE A 46 -1.21 -7.86 -2.55
CA PHE A 46 -0.92 -9.14 -3.21
C PHE A 46 -1.72 -10.34 -2.70
N GLU A 47 -2.66 -10.15 -1.78
CA GLU A 47 -3.68 -11.15 -1.47
C GLU A 47 -4.98 -10.80 -2.18
N GLU A 48 -5.64 -11.81 -2.76
CA GLU A 48 -6.97 -11.68 -3.33
C GLU A 48 -7.97 -11.35 -2.22
N GLN A 49 -8.49 -10.13 -2.23
CA GLN A 49 -9.52 -9.69 -1.29
C GLN A 49 -10.88 -9.86 -1.94
N ARG A 50 -11.70 -10.73 -1.36
CA ARG A 50 -13.10 -10.89 -1.77
C ARG A 50 -13.97 -9.91 -0.98
N LEU A 51 -14.63 -9.02 -1.69
CA LEU A 51 -15.65 -8.12 -1.16
C LEU A 51 -17.03 -8.55 -1.67
N ASN A 52 -17.93 -8.89 -0.75
CA ASN A 52 -19.31 -9.22 -1.04
C ASN A 52 -20.10 -7.97 -1.47
N PRO A 53 -21.29 -8.14 -2.06
CA PRO A 53 -22.14 -7.01 -2.43
C PRO A 53 -22.37 -6.05 -1.26
N GLN A 54 -22.17 -4.75 -1.51
CA GLN A 54 -22.32 -3.69 -0.51
C GLN A 54 -21.41 -3.80 0.73
N GLU A 55 -20.44 -4.72 0.74
CA GLU A 55 -19.50 -4.90 1.84
C GLU A 55 -18.51 -3.74 1.88
N GLU A 56 -18.22 -3.27 3.10
CA GLU A 56 -17.20 -2.27 3.39
C GLU A 56 -16.23 -2.85 4.42
N VAL A 57 -14.94 -2.79 4.11
CA VAL A 57 -13.87 -3.30 4.98
C VAL A 57 -12.83 -2.22 5.23
N ASP A 58 -12.30 -2.23 6.45
CA ASP A 58 -11.14 -1.42 6.82
C ASP A 58 -9.86 -2.23 6.56
N MET A 59 -8.95 -1.65 5.79
CA MET A 59 -7.67 -2.21 5.40
C MET A 59 -6.55 -1.45 6.12
N PRO A 60 -6.08 -1.94 7.28
CA PRO A 60 -4.97 -1.33 7.99
C PRO A 60 -3.66 -1.53 7.23
N VAL A 61 -2.83 -0.50 7.23
CA VAL A 61 -1.43 -0.52 6.76
C VAL A 61 -0.54 -0.19 7.93
N PHE A 62 0.27 -1.16 8.34
CA PHE A 62 1.25 -0.99 9.40
C PHE A 62 2.64 -0.80 8.79
N PHE A 63 3.26 0.33 9.08
CA PHE A 63 4.51 0.73 8.46
C PHE A 63 5.38 1.55 9.41
N TYR A 64 6.64 1.74 9.04
CA TYR A 64 7.52 2.75 9.64
C TYR A 64 8.46 3.31 8.57
N ILE A 65 9.05 4.46 8.86
CA ILE A 65 10.12 5.03 8.04
C ILE A 65 11.43 4.68 8.73
N ASP A 66 12.38 4.10 8.00
CA ASP A 66 13.70 3.75 8.53
C ASP A 66 14.41 5.01 9.07
N PRO A 67 15.01 4.97 10.27
CA PRO A 67 15.76 6.11 10.82
C PRO A 67 16.91 6.57 9.91
N ASP A 68 17.50 5.70 9.09
CA ASP A 68 18.56 6.08 8.14
C ASP A 68 18.08 7.15 7.12
N PHE A 69 16.76 7.34 6.98
CA PHE A 69 16.17 8.43 6.20
C PHE A 69 16.69 9.82 6.62
N VAL A 70 16.94 10.04 7.92
CA VAL A 70 17.38 11.35 8.41
C VAL A 70 18.86 11.64 8.13
N GLU A 71 19.65 10.59 7.91
CA GLU A 71 21.08 10.68 7.66
C GLU A 71 21.41 10.84 6.16
N ASP A 72 20.46 10.53 5.25
CA ASP A 72 20.66 10.71 3.81
C ASP A 72 20.46 12.19 3.37
N PRO A 73 21.51 12.87 2.86
CA PRO A 73 21.40 14.22 2.34
C PRO A 73 20.38 14.38 1.20
N LYS A 74 20.07 13.32 0.46
CA LYS A 74 19.03 13.35 -0.59
C LYS A 74 17.65 13.52 0.01
N MET A 75 17.42 12.99 1.21
CA MET A 75 16.13 13.02 1.90
C MET A 75 15.93 14.31 2.71
N ALA A 76 16.96 15.15 2.83
CA ALA A 76 16.93 16.40 3.61
C ALA A 76 15.85 17.41 3.19
N LYS A 77 15.23 17.25 2.01
CA LYS A 77 14.12 18.09 1.52
C LYS A 77 12.81 17.31 1.29
N VAL A 78 12.76 16.06 1.76
CA VAL A 78 11.60 15.19 1.58
C VAL A 78 10.75 15.24 2.85
N ASP A 79 9.77 16.13 2.87
CA ASP A 79 8.85 16.30 4.00
C ASP A 79 7.52 15.53 3.81
N LEU A 80 7.25 15.06 2.58
CA LEU A 80 6.01 14.39 2.21
C LEU A 80 6.30 13.09 1.49
N ILE A 81 5.84 11.98 2.08
CA ILE A 81 5.81 10.67 1.45
C ILE A 81 4.34 10.29 1.20
N THR A 82 4.02 9.98 -0.04
CA THR A 82 2.70 9.55 -0.48
C THR A 82 2.72 8.05 -0.76
N LEU A 83 1.86 7.32 -0.05
CA LEU A 83 1.55 5.93 -0.33
C LEU A 83 0.24 5.85 -1.11
N SER A 84 0.34 5.46 -2.37
CA SER A 84 -0.81 5.27 -3.25
C SER A 84 -1.10 3.79 -3.43
N TYR A 85 -2.38 3.43 -3.33
CA TYR A 85 -2.89 2.10 -3.61
C TYR A 85 -3.80 2.13 -4.82
N THR A 86 -3.62 1.16 -5.72
CA THR A 86 -4.52 0.93 -6.84
C THR A 86 -5.15 -0.44 -6.68
N PHE A 87 -6.48 -0.48 -6.63
CA PHE A 87 -7.25 -1.72 -6.51
C PHE A 87 -7.75 -2.15 -7.88
N PHE A 88 -7.46 -3.38 -8.28
CA PHE A 88 -7.87 -3.97 -9.55
C PHE A 88 -8.85 -5.12 -9.30
N GLU A 89 -9.93 -5.20 -10.07
CA GLU A 89 -10.79 -6.39 -10.10
C GLU A 89 -9.98 -7.56 -10.69
N ALA A 90 -9.81 -8.64 -9.93
CA ALA A 90 -9.20 -9.86 -10.39
C ALA A 90 -10.20 -10.59 -11.30
N LYS A 91 -10.02 -10.46 -12.62
CA LYS A 91 -10.78 -11.24 -13.60
C LYS A 91 -10.06 -12.56 -13.87
N GLU A 92 -10.81 -13.65 -14.06
CA GLU A 92 -10.24 -14.93 -14.50
C GLU A 92 -9.34 -14.71 -15.74
N GLY A 93 -8.06 -15.05 -15.63
CA GLY A 93 -7.06 -14.90 -16.69
C GLY A 93 -6.20 -13.63 -16.63
N GLN A 94 -6.44 -12.69 -15.72
CA GLN A 94 -5.54 -11.54 -15.51
C GLN A 94 -4.34 -11.94 -14.65
N LYS A 95 -3.22 -12.24 -15.32
CA LYS A 95 -1.90 -12.31 -14.66
C LYS A 95 -1.42 -10.89 -14.40
N LEU A 96 -1.51 -10.44 -13.14
CA LEU A 96 -0.87 -9.20 -12.75
C LEU A 96 0.65 -9.37 -12.84
N PRO A 97 1.39 -8.40 -13.42
CA PRO A 97 2.83 -8.38 -13.27
C PRO A 97 3.11 -8.19 -11.78
N LEU A 98 3.63 -9.25 -11.13
CA LEU A 98 4.18 -9.12 -9.79
C LEU A 98 5.28 -8.05 -9.87
N PRO A 99 5.28 -7.02 -9.01
CA PRO A 99 6.38 -6.08 -8.97
C PRO A 99 7.63 -6.87 -8.63
N GLY A 100 8.49 -7.05 -9.64
CA GLY A 100 9.78 -7.69 -9.48
C GLY A 100 10.61 -6.83 -8.55
N TYR A 101 10.98 -7.39 -7.40
CA TYR A 101 12.17 -6.97 -6.70
C TYR A 101 13.35 -7.34 -7.61
N GLN A 102 13.88 -6.36 -8.35
CA GLN A 102 15.23 -6.41 -8.90
C GLN A 102 16.17 -5.72 -7.91
#